data_AF-A0A2R5FVU0-F1
#
_entry.id   AF-A0A2R5FVU0-F1
#
_cell.length_a   1.000
_cell.length_b   1.000
_cell.length_c   1.000
_cell.angle_alpha   90.00
_cell.angle_beta   90.00
_cell.angle_gamma   90.00
#
_symmetry.space_group_name_H-M   'P 1'
#
loop_
_entity.id
_entity.type
_entity.pdbx_description
1 polymer ?
#
loop_
_entity_poly.entity_id
_entity_poly.type
_entity_poly.pdbx_seq_one_letter_code
_entity_poly.pdbx_strand_id
1 'polypeptide(L)'
;MLAGLVEDGYTIIDADDASDDESGAVIESVKAASEQLYTAECQAIADSDELSPTELKKLQDKRAKTKTQRHQQRKAQLSRRYEIDVTPDLVEKDDDGWYPQLRMGATRKSEIGV
;
A
#
# COMPACT_ATOMS: atom_id res chain seq x y z
N MET A 1 13.32 -41.95 -5.97
CA MET A 1 12.11 -42.74 -6.28
C MET A 1 10.91 -41.87 -5.96
N LEU A 2 10.01 -41.69 -6.92
CA LEU A 2 8.75 -40.96 -6.70
C LEU A 2 7.92 -41.53 -5.54
N ALA A 3 8.08 -42.83 -5.25
CA ALA A 3 7.45 -43.51 -4.11
C ALA A 3 7.70 -42.83 -2.75
N GLY A 4 8.89 -42.24 -2.52
CA GLY A 4 9.17 -41.53 -1.27
C GLY A 4 8.38 -40.24 -1.09
N LEU A 5 8.07 -39.52 -2.19
CA LEU A 5 7.23 -38.32 -2.13
C LEU A 5 5.78 -38.65 -1.79
N VAL A 6 5.28 -39.78 -2.29
CA VAL A 6 3.91 -40.24 -1.97
C VAL A 6 3.80 -40.65 -0.50
N GLU A 7 4.85 -41.30 0.03
CA GLU A 7 4.93 -41.68 1.44
C GLU A 7 4.91 -40.46 2.37
N ASP A 8 5.53 -39.36 1.96
CA ASP A 8 5.51 -38.07 2.66
C ASP A 8 4.19 -37.28 2.46
N GLY A 9 3.23 -37.81 1.70
CA GLY A 9 1.88 -37.25 1.53
C GLY A 9 1.72 -36.29 0.33
N TYR A 10 2.68 -36.22 -0.59
CA TYR A 10 2.56 -35.39 -1.79
C TYR A 10 1.73 -36.08 -2.88
N THR A 11 0.90 -35.30 -3.56
CA THR A 11 0.20 -35.74 -4.78
C THR A 11 1.11 -35.51 -5.97
N ILE A 12 1.38 -36.58 -6.75
CA ILE A 12 2.18 -36.49 -7.98
C ILE A 12 1.21 -36.29 -9.13
N ILE A 13 1.38 -35.18 -9.85
CA ILE A 13 0.59 -34.81 -11.01
C ILE A 13 1.55 -34.78 -12.20
N ASP A 14 1.17 -35.38 -13.33
CA ASP A 14 1.92 -35.21 -14.57
C ASP A 14 1.88 -33.74 -14.99
N ALA A 15 3.02 -33.21 -15.43
CA ALA A 15 3.14 -31.78 -15.74
C ALA A 15 2.18 -31.34 -16.86
N ASP A 16 1.85 -32.26 -17.77
CA ASP A 16 0.89 -32.03 -18.86
C ASP A 16 -0.58 -32.10 -18.38
N ASP A 17 -0.84 -32.70 -17.21
CA ASP A 17 -2.17 -32.81 -16.59
C ASP A 17 -2.42 -31.69 -15.55
N ALA A 18 -1.40 -30.89 -15.22
CA ALA A 18 -1.56 -29.74 -14.35
C ALA A 18 -2.35 -28.65 -15.08
N SER A 19 -3.64 -28.52 -14.77
CA SER A 19 -4.44 -27.38 -15.26
C SER A 19 -3.98 -26.09 -14.59
N ASP A 20 -3.68 -25.04 -15.36
CA ASP A 20 -3.42 -23.68 -14.86
C ASP A 20 -4.56 -23.12 -13.97
N ASP A 21 -5.75 -23.73 -14.04
CA ASP A 21 -7.01 -23.27 -13.45
C ASP A 21 -7.03 -23.31 -11.90
N GLU A 22 -6.47 -24.36 -11.29
CA GLU A 22 -6.39 -24.51 -9.82
C GLU A 22 -5.46 -23.46 -9.18
N SER A 23 -4.41 -23.06 -9.89
CA SER A 23 -3.52 -21.98 -9.43
C SER A 23 -4.18 -20.60 -9.63
N GLY A 24 -4.98 -20.43 -10.69
CA GLY A 24 -5.70 -19.20 -11.00
C GLY A 24 -6.66 -18.77 -9.87
N ALA A 25 -7.53 -19.66 -9.41
CA ALA A 25 -8.50 -19.35 -8.36
C ALA A 25 -7.83 -18.91 -7.04
N VAL A 26 -6.72 -19.56 -6.66
CA VAL A 26 -5.95 -19.17 -5.47
C VAL A 26 -5.31 -17.79 -5.66
N ILE A 27 -4.69 -17.54 -6.82
CA ILE A 27 -4.07 -16.23 -7.14
C ILE A 27 -5.11 -15.11 -7.07
N GLU A 28 -6.28 -15.32 -7.67
CA GLU A 28 -7.38 -14.34 -7.63
C GLU A 28 -7.85 -14.07 -6.21
N SER A 29 -7.99 -15.11 -5.39
CA SER A 29 -8.41 -14.97 -3.99
C SER A 29 -7.40 -14.16 -3.16
N VAL A 30 -6.10 -14.40 -3.35
CA VAL A 30 -5.04 -13.68 -2.66
C VAL A 30 -4.98 -12.23 -3.12
N LYS A 31 -5.16 -11.99 -4.42
CA LYS A 31 -5.22 -10.63 -4.98
C LYS A 31 -6.39 -9.85 -4.40
N ALA A 32 -7.60 -10.44 -4.38
CA ALA A 32 -8.78 -9.81 -3.81
C ALA A 32 -8.62 -9.50 -2.32
N ALA A 33 -8.03 -10.41 -1.54
CA ALA A 33 -7.73 -10.17 -0.13
C ALA A 33 -6.69 -9.06 0.06
N SER A 34 -5.66 -9.02 -0.79
CA SER A 34 -4.64 -7.97 -0.78
C SER A 34 -5.24 -6.60 -1.08
N GLU A 35 -6.11 -6.50 -2.08
CA GLU A 35 -6.82 -5.26 -2.44
C GLU A 35 -7.70 -4.79 -1.26
N GLN A 36 -8.49 -5.68 -0.67
CA GLN A 36 -9.32 -5.34 0.49
C GLN A 36 -8.50 -4.85 1.70
N LEU A 37 -7.38 -5.52 2.00
CA LEU A 37 -6.48 -5.12 3.08
C LEU A 37 -5.85 -3.76 2.80
N TYR A 38 -5.48 -3.49 1.55
CA TYR A 38 -4.89 -2.21 1.15
C TYR A 38 -5.91 -1.07 1.22
N THR A 39 -7.12 -1.27 0.70
CA THR A 39 -8.21 -0.28 0.81
C THR A 39 -8.54 0.02 2.27
N ALA A 40 -8.60 -1.01 3.13
CA ALA A 40 -8.81 -0.82 4.56
C ALA A 40 -7.66 -0.07 5.25
N GLU A 41 -6.42 -0.27 4.81
CA GLU A 41 -5.25 0.46 5.30
C GLU A 41 -5.31 1.94 4.90
N CYS A 42 -5.66 2.25 3.65
CA CYS A 42 -5.85 3.63 3.17
C CYS A 42 -6.96 4.33 3.92
N GLN A 43 -8.08 3.64 4.15
CA GLN A 43 -9.19 4.14 4.97
C GLN A 43 -8.74 4.43 6.41
N ALA A 44 -8.03 3.51 7.06
CA ALA A 44 -7.56 3.70 8.43
C ALA A 44 -6.58 4.87 8.56
N ILE A 45 -5.76 5.13 7.54
CA ILE A 45 -4.90 6.31 7.48
C ILE A 45 -5.73 7.59 7.37
N ALA A 46 -6.70 7.64 6.46
CA ALA A 46 -7.58 8.79 6.28
C ALA A 46 -8.40 9.09 7.54
N ASP A 47 -8.89 8.07 8.24
CA ASP A 47 -9.72 8.20 9.44
C ASP A 47 -8.93 8.48 10.73
N SER A 48 -7.60 8.40 10.68
CA SER A 48 -6.76 8.65 11.85
C SER A 48 -6.86 10.09 12.36
N ASP A 49 -6.50 10.29 13.63
CA ASP A 49 -6.47 11.63 14.22
C ASP A 49 -5.41 12.52 13.56
N GLU A 50 -5.73 13.82 13.44
CA GLU A 50 -4.78 14.82 12.98
C GLU A 50 -3.72 15.09 14.05
N LEU A 51 -2.45 15.20 13.65
CA LEU A 51 -1.35 15.53 14.56
C LEU A 51 -0.83 16.94 14.36
N SER A 52 -0.65 17.65 15.47
CA SER A 52 0.04 18.93 15.48
C SER A 52 1.50 18.80 15.01
N PRO A 53 2.17 19.91 14.63
CA PRO A 53 3.60 19.91 14.30
C PRO A 53 4.50 19.27 15.35
N THR A 54 4.24 19.55 16.61
CA THR A 54 5.03 19.03 17.72
C THR A 54 4.78 17.55 17.96
N GLU A 55 3.53 17.09 17.87
CA GLU A 55 3.18 15.68 18.02
C GLU A 55 3.76 14.85 16.89
N LEU A 56 3.67 15.33 15.64
CA LEU A 56 4.27 14.65 14.50
C LEU A 56 5.78 14.49 14.68
N LYS A 57 6.49 15.56 15.11
CA LYS A 57 7.93 15.50 15.34
C LYS A 57 8.30 14.48 16.42
N LYS A 58 7.64 14.54 17.58
CA LYS A 58 7.81 13.56 18.66
C LYS A 58 7.56 12.14 18.16
N LEU A 59 6.56 11.96 17.32
CA LEU A 59 6.22 10.65 16.78
C LEU A 59 7.29 10.17 15.81
N GLN A 60 7.79 11.01 14.90
CA GLN A 60 8.87 10.67 13.98
C GLN A 60 10.12 10.19 14.71
N ASP A 61 10.51 10.89 15.79
CA ASP A 61 11.68 10.58 16.62
C ASP A 61 11.55 9.26 17.41
N LYS A 62 10.34 8.71 17.52
CA LYS A 62 10.09 7.45 18.24
C LYS A 62 10.63 6.24 17.46
N ARG A 63 11.46 5.44 18.12
CA ARG A 63 12.08 4.23 17.56
C ARG A 63 11.07 3.15 17.14
N ALA A 64 10.06 2.88 17.97
CA ALA A 64 9.03 1.88 17.71
C ALA A 64 7.64 2.51 17.69
N LYS A 65 6.90 2.32 16.60
CA LYS A 65 5.57 2.90 16.37
C LYS A 65 4.52 1.80 16.31
N THR A 66 3.39 1.99 16.99
CA THR A 66 2.20 1.13 16.80
C THR A 66 1.59 1.35 15.41
N LYS A 67 0.68 0.47 14.99
CA LYS A 67 -0.01 0.62 13.69
C LYS A 67 -0.74 1.96 13.59
N THR A 68 -1.56 2.28 14.59
CA THR A 68 -2.26 3.57 14.71
C THR A 68 -1.32 4.77 14.65
N GLN A 69 -0.16 4.69 15.32
CA GLN A 69 0.84 5.76 15.27
C GLN A 69 1.41 5.94 13.86
N ARG A 70 1.65 4.85 13.11
CA ARG A 70 2.09 4.96 11.71
C ARG A 70 1.00 5.61 10.85
N HIS A 71 -0.27 5.29 11.09
CA HIS A 71 -1.41 5.88 10.38
C HIS A 71 -1.54 7.39 10.63
N GLN A 72 -1.57 7.80 11.90
CA GLN A 72 -1.58 9.22 12.29
C GLN A 72 -0.39 9.98 11.71
N GLN A 73 0.81 9.38 11.75
CA GLN A 73 2.00 9.97 11.12
C GLN A 73 1.81 10.15 9.62
N ARG A 74 1.30 9.13 8.92
CA ARG A 74 1.09 9.16 7.46
C ARG A 74 0.06 10.22 7.07
N LYS A 75 -1.06 10.31 7.80
CA LYS A 75 -2.09 11.35 7.60
C LYS A 75 -1.51 12.76 7.74
N ALA A 76 -0.86 13.06 8.86
CA ALA A 76 -0.22 14.35 9.07
C ALA A 76 0.89 14.65 8.03
N GLN A 77 1.60 13.59 7.58
CA GLN A 77 2.42 13.49 6.38
C GLN A 77 1.80 14.18 5.16
N LEU A 78 0.69 13.59 4.74
CA LEU A 78 -0.05 13.91 3.53
C LEU A 78 -0.76 15.26 3.63
N SER A 79 -1.45 15.51 4.74
CA SER A 79 -2.15 16.77 5.04
C SER A 79 -1.23 17.98 4.83
N ARG A 80 0.01 17.93 5.34
CA ARG A 80 0.98 19.03 5.16
C ARG A 80 1.59 19.11 3.77
N ARG A 81 1.73 17.98 3.09
CA ARG A 81 2.36 17.93 1.76
C ARG A 81 1.41 18.45 0.69
N TYR A 82 0.14 18.10 0.79
CA TYR A 82 -0.88 18.44 -0.19
C TYR A 82 -1.77 19.62 0.23
N GLU A 83 -1.68 20.05 1.49
CA GLU A 83 -2.45 21.18 2.06
C GLU A 83 -3.98 21.02 1.92
N ILE A 84 -4.44 19.77 1.89
CA ILE A 84 -5.84 19.37 1.81
C ILE A 84 -6.12 18.22 2.79
N ASP A 85 -7.40 17.96 3.04
CA ASP A 85 -7.79 16.82 3.86
C ASP A 85 -7.41 15.49 3.21
N VAL A 86 -7.06 14.52 4.06
CA VAL A 86 -6.53 13.23 3.61
C VAL A 86 -7.68 12.27 3.40
N THR A 87 -7.89 11.91 2.14
CA THR A 87 -8.85 10.87 1.72
C THR A 87 -8.12 9.57 1.40
N PRO A 88 -8.81 8.41 1.40
CA PRO A 88 -8.22 7.14 0.96
C PRO A 88 -7.60 7.26 -0.44
N ASP A 89 -8.33 7.87 -1.39
CA ASP A 89 -7.85 8.14 -2.75
C ASP A 89 -6.56 8.97 -2.79
N LEU A 90 -6.37 9.92 -1.85
CA LEU A 90 -5.13 10.69 -1.76
C LEU A 90 -3.97 9.83 -1.27
N VAL A 91 -4.21 8.91 -0.34
CA VAL A 91 -3.21 7.96 0.14
C VAL A 91 -2.74 7.09 -1.02
N GLU A 92 -3.68 6.50 -1.77
CA GLU A 92 -3.39 5.66 -2.93
C GLU A 92 -2.57 6.41 -3.98
N LYS A 93 -2.99 7.62 -4.35
CA LYS A 93 -2.25 8.45 -5.32
C LYS A 93 -0.84 8.80 -4.83
N ASP A 94 -0.66 9.13 -3.55
CA ASP A 94 0.69 9.42 -3.03
C ASP A 94 1.59 8.18 -3.04
N ASP A 95 1.05 7.01 -2.71
CA ASP A 95 1.75 5.72 -2.79
C ASP A 95 2.18 5.40 -4.24
N ASP A 96 1.35 5.75 -5.22
CA ASP A 96 1.66 5.67 -6.66
C ASP A 96 2.62 6.77 -7.18
N GLY A 97 3.17 7.59 -6.28
CA GLY A 97 4.17 8.59 -6.62
C GLY A 97 3.60 9.84 -7.31
N TRP A 98 2.40 10.26 -6.94
CA TRP A 98 1.74 11.43 -7.54
C TRP A 98 2.43 12.77 -7.21
N TYR A 99 2.95 12.98 -6.00
CA TYR A 99 3.54 14.26 -5.59
C TYR A 99 4.73 14.72 -6.46
N PRO A 100 5.74 13.88 -6.78
CA PRO A 100 6.77 14.23 -7.75
C PRO A 100 6.23 14.68 -9.12
N GLN A 101 5.16 14.05 -9.61
CA GLN A 101 4.57 14.36 -10.91
C GLN A 101 3.92 15.75 -10.92
N LEU A 102 3.20 16.11 -9.86
CA LEU A 102 2.61 17.45 -9.68
C LEU A 102 3.70 18.54 -9.70
N ARG A 103 4.79 18.32 -8.97
CA ARG A 103 5.91 19.26 -8.88
C ARG A 103 6.68 19.42 -10.19
N MET A 104 6.91 18.33 -10.93
CA MET A 104 7.54 18.39 -12.27
C MET A 104 6.63 19.03 -13.33
N GLY A 105 5.31 18.92 -13.18
CA GLY A 105 4.34 19.63 -14.01
C GLY A 105 4.34 21.14 -13.74
N ALA A 106 4.53 21.55 -12.48
CA ALA A 106 4.61 22.95 -12.09
C ALA A 106 5.86 23.66 -12.64
N THR A 107 7.04 23.00 -12.60
CA THR A 107 8.29 23.58 -13.14
C THR A 107 8.27 23.76 -14.66
N ARG A 108 7.56 22.91 -15.42
CA ARG A 108 7.40 23.10 -16.87
C ARG A 108 6.47 24.25 -17.26
N LYS A 109 5.56 24.66 -16.37
CA LYS A 109 4.67 25.82 -16.62
C LYS A 109 5.32 27.17 -16.33
N SER A 110 6.34 27.23 -15.48
CA SER A 110 7.09 28.48 -15.23
C SER A 110 8.06 28.85 -16.35
N GLU A 111 8.38 27.94 -17.27
CA GLU A 111 9.31 28.19 -18.39
C GLU A 111 8.61 28.64 -19.68
N ILE A 112 7.27 28.66 -19.72
CA ILE A 112 6.47 29.03 -20.92
C ILE A 112 5.63 30.31 -20.67
N GLY A 113 5.78 30.97 -19.51
CA GLY A 113 5.13 32.25 -19.21
C GLY A 113 5.95 33.45 -19.66
N VAL A 114 5.69 33.91 -20.89
CA VAL A 114 5.91 35.30 -21.36
C VAL A 114 4.82 36.20 -20.82
#